data_AF-A0A2V6LME3-F1
#
_entry.id   AF-A0A2V6LME3-F1
#
_cell.length_a   1.000
_cell.length_b   1.000
_cell.length_c   1.000
_cell.angle_alpha   90.00
_cell.angle_beta   90.00
_cell.angle_gamma   90.00
#
_symmetry.space_group_name_H-M   'P 1'
#
loop_
_entity.id
_entity.type
_entity.pdbx_description
1 polymer ?
#
loop_
_entity_poly.entity_id
_entity_poly.type
_entity_poly.pdbx_seq_one_letter_code
_entity_poly.pdbx_strand_id
1 'polypeptide(L)'
;MGQIAAGTVEVAEEAGLRYVSDEQPGYTRKRKGKSFQYFDTEGKLIRDEARLLRIRRLAIPPAYRQVWICPLPNGHIQATGRDDRGRKQYRYHERWRAIRDENKYDRILVFAAALPKIRRRLQADLKLPGLKREKVLATVVQLLQRTFIRVGNQEYARQNKSFGLTTMKDHHVKVRGMKLRFRFRGKGG
;
A
#
# COMPACT_ATOMS: atom_id res chain seq x y z
N MET A 1 5.06 -5.63 -15.57
CA MET A 1 4.66 -4.46 -14.76
C MET A 1 3.81 -3.43 -15.54
N GLY A 2 3.67 -3.51 -16.87
CA GLY A 2 2.98 -2.48 -17.68
C GLY A 2 1.45 -2.40 -17.57
N GLN A 3 0.74 -3.52 -17.39
CA GLN A 3 -0.74 -3.51 -17.41
C GLN A 3 -1.40 -2.90 -16.15
N ILE A 4 -0.73 -2.93 -15.00
CA ILE A 4 -1.29 -2.37 -13.75
C ILE A 4 -1.19 -0.84 -13.76
N ALA A 5 -0.13 -0.28 -14.38
CA ALA A 5 0.07 1.16 -14.50
C ALA A 5 -0.93 1.78 -15.48
N ALA A 6 -1.18 1.14 -16.62
CA ALA A 6 -2.16 1.59 -17.62
C ALA A 6 -3.56 1.76 -17.01
N GLY A 7 -4.06 0.72 -16.32
CA GLY A 7 -5.37 0.79 -15.66
C GLY A 7 -5.42 1.71 -14.43
N THR A 8 -4.32 2.30 -13.98
CA THR A 8 -4.35 3.38 -12.96
C THR A 8 -4.31 4.77 -13.55
N VAL A 9 -3.79 4.91 -14.77
CA VAL A 9 -3.80 6.18 -15.52
C VAL A 9 -5.21 6.43 -16.05
N GLU A 10 -5.82 5.44 -16.71
CA GLU A 10 -7.20 5.52 -17.24
C GLU A 10 -8.20 5.87 -16.13
N VAL A 11 -8.12 5.18 -14.98
CA VAL A 11 -8.96 5.46 -13.81
C VAL A 11 -8.74 6.86 -13.23
N ALA A 12 -7.54 7.43 -13.35
CA ALA A 12 -7.30 8.82 -12.97
C ALA A 12 -7.97 9.78 -13.96
N GLU A 13 -7.86 9.52 -15.26
CA GLU A 13 -8.40 10.39 -16.31
C GLU A 13 -9.93 10.39 -16.31
N GLU A 14 -10.57 9.24 -16.15
CA GLU A 14 -12.03 9.12 -15.97
C GLU A 14 -12.54 9.90 -14.75
N ALA A 15 -11.69 10.03 -13.72
CA ALA A 15 -11.95 10.83 -12.54
C ALA A 15 -11.75 12.34 -12.74
N GLY A 16 -11.34 12.79 -13.93
CA GLY A 16 -10.84 14.15 -14.16
C GLY A 16 -9.55 14.46 -13.39
N LEU A 17 -8.81 13.44 -12.98
CA LEU A 17 -7.54 13.53 -12.27
C LEU A 17 -6.36 13.23 -13.19
N ARG A 18 -5.20 13.77 -12.83
CA ARG A 18 -3.94 13.49 -13.53
C ARG A 18 -3.14 12.43 -12.78
N TYR A 19 -2.69 11.42 -13.52
CA TYR A 19 -1.69 10.50 -13.00
C TYR A 19 -0.34 11.21 -12.89
N VAL A 20 0.23 11.28 -11.69
CA VAL A 20 1.45 12.04 -11.35
C VAL A 20 2.39 11.17 -10.50
N SER A 21 3.69 11.45 -10.56
CA SER A 21 4.70 10.78 -9.73
C SER A 21 5.47 11.82 -8.92
N ASP A 22 5.91 11.46 -7.72
CA ASP A 22 6.79 12.32 -6.91
C ASP A 22 8.27 12.29 -7.35
N GLU A 23 8.56 11.57 -8.43
CA GLU A 23 9.80 11.66 -9.19
C GLU A 23 9.79 12.86 -10.15
N GLN A 24 8.62 13.44 -10.44
CA GLN A 24 8.48 14.66 -11.22
C GLN A 24 8.76 15.89 -10.35
N PRO A 25 9.15 17.04 -10.92
CA PRO A 25 9.29 18.29 -10.17
C PRO A 25 8.02 18.62 -9.39
N GLY A 26 8.17 18.94 -8.11
CA GLY A 26 7.06 19.35 -7.25
C GLY A 26 7.49 20.40 -6.24
N TYR A 27 6.49 20.90 -5.50
CA TYR A 27 6.76 21.87 -4.45
C TYR A 27 7.39 21.17 -3.25
N THR A 28 8.27 21.89 -2.56
CA THR A 28 8.98 21.38 -1.39
C THR A 28 8.63 22.17 -0.14
N ARG A 29 8.86 21.57 1.02
CA ARG A 29 8.60 22.16 2.33
C ARG A 29 9.88 22.23 3.15
N LYS A 30 10.21 23.41 3.68
CA LYS A 30 11.30 23.59 4.66
C LYS A 30 10.75 24.16 5.96
N ARG A 31 11.34 23.73 7.09
CA ARG A 31 10.94 24.21 8.42
C ARG A 31 11.52 25.60 8.68
N LYS A 32 10.70 26.52 9.21
CA LYS A 32 11.12 27.85 9.68
C LYS A 32 10.57 28.07 11.09
N GLY A 33 11.38 27.77 12.11
CA GLY A 33 10.97 27.80 13.51
C GLY A 33 9.79 26.86 13.79
N LYS A 34 8.66 27.45 14.23
CA LYS A 34 7.38 26.75 14.49
C LYS A 34 6.50 26.59 13.24
N SER A 35 6.92 27.13 12.09
CA SER A 35 6.15 27.16 10.85
C SER A 35 6.87 26.44 9.70
N PHE A 36 6.22 26.38 8.53
CA PHE A 36 6.80 25.87 7.30
C PHE A 36 6.79 26.92 6.19
N GLN A 37 7.84 26.93 5.40
CA GLN A 37 7.92 27.64 4.12
C GLN A 37 7.82 26.63 2.98
N TYR A 38 7.21 27.06 1.89
CA TYR A 38 6.99 26.25 0.70
C TYR A 38 7.72 26.86 -0.49
N PHE A 39 8.31 26.01 -1.30
CA PHE A 39 9.09 26.40 -2.47
C PHE A 39 8.52 25.73 -3.70
N ASP A 40 8.50 26.44 -4.82
CA ASP A 40 8.02 25.92 -6.09
C ASP A 40 9.02 24.93 -6.73
N THR A 41 8.71 24.51 -7.95
CA THR A 41 9.52 23.56 -8.73
C THR A 41 10.90 24.10 -9.10
N GLU A 42 11.09 25.42 -9.06
CA GLU A 42 12.38 26.10 -9.32
C GLU A 42 13.12 26.43 -8.01
N GLY A 43 12.53 26.10 -6.86
CA GLY A 43 13.09 26.42 -5.55
C GLY A 43 12.84 27.85 -5.09
N LYS A 44 11.94 28.61 -5.74
CA LYS A 44 11.54 29.96 -5.32
C LYS A 44 10.45 29.89 -4.27
N LEU A 45 10.43 30.87 -3.35
CA LEU A 45 9.47 30.91 -2.27
C LEU A 45 8.04 31.15 -2.81
N ILE A 46 7.11 30.27 -2.46
CA ILE A 46 5.69 30.42 -2.81
C ILE A 46 5.07 31.47 -1.88
N ARG A 47 4.63 32.59 -2.46
CA ARG A 47 3.88 33.66 -1.76
C ARG A 47 2.40 33.72 -2.13
N ASP A 48 2.02 33.06 -3.23
CA ASP A 48 0.65 33.00 -3.72
C ASP A 48 -0.30 32.39 -2.68
N GLU A 49 -1.30 33.15 -2.26
CA GLU A 49 -2.19 32.77 -1.16
C GLU A 49 -3.05 31.55 -1.51
N ALA A 50 -3.52 31.44 -2.76
CA ALA A 50 -4.34 30.32 -3.21
C ALA A 50 -3.55 29.00 -3.16
N ARG A 51 -2.30 28.99 -3.63
CA ARG A 51 -1.39 27.84 -3.51
C ARG A 51 -1.12 27.52 -2.04
N LEU A 52 -0.81 28.50 -1.21
CA LEU A 52 -0.55 28.28 0.22
C LEU A 52 -1.78 27.68 0.94
N LEU A 53 -2.99 28.18 0.65
CA LEU A 53 -4.22 27.66 1.21
C LEU A 53 -4.45 26.19 0.80
N ARG A 54 -4.26 25.86 -0.48
CA ARG A 54 -4.33 24.47 -0.97
C ARG A 54 -3.36 23.57 -0.24
N ILE A 55 -2.09 23.97 -0.13
CA ILE A 55 -1.06 23.17 0.54
C ILE A 55 -1.40 22.94 2.02
N ARG A 56 -1.91 23.96 2.72
CA ARG A 56 -2.34 23.83 4.13
C ARG A 56 -3.50 22.84 4.29
N ARG A 57 -4.48 22.84 3.37
CA ARG A 57 -5.61 21.88 3.37
C ARG A 57 -5.18 20.42 3.23
N LEU A 58 -4.00 20.14 2.67
CA LEU A 58 -3.47 18.77 2.58
C LEU A 58 -3.12 18.16 3.95
N ALA A 59 -3.04 18.97 5.01
CA ALA A 59 -2.74 18.54 6.38
C ALA A 59 -1.54 17.56 6.44
N ILE A 60 -0.44 17.96 5.80
CA ILE A 60 0.80 17.17 5.77
C ILE A 60 1.42 17.20 7.18
N PRO A 61 1.56 16.05 7.86
CA PRO A 61 2.03 16.02 9.24
C PRO A 61 3.37 16.76 9.41
N PRO A 62 3.55 17.51 10.51
CA PRO A 62 4.76 18.29 10.74
C PRO A 62 6.01 17.42 10.88
N ALA A 63 5.87 16.18 11.35
CA ALA A 63 6.97 15.22 11.48
C ALA A 63 7.52 14.73 10.13
N TYR A 64 6.76 14.86 9.03
CA TYR A 64 7.19 14.30 7.75
C TYR A 64 8.42 15.03 7.19
N ARG A 65 9.40 14.23 6.78
CA ARG A 65 10.64 14.66 6.11
C ARG A 65 10.56 14.37 4.61
N GLN A 66 11.46 14.97 3.81
CA GLN A 66 11.52 14.76 2.35
C GLN A 66 10.15 14.91 1.68
N VAL A 67 9.48 16.03 1.96
CA VAL A 67 8.11 16.27 1.49
C VAL A 67 8.12 16.78 0.05
N TRP A 68 7.38 16.08 -0.80
CA TRP A 68 7.02 16.49 -2.16
C TRP A 68 5.53 16.82 -2.19
N ILE A 69 5.16 17.91 -2.87
CA ILE A 69 3.78 18.36 -3.00
C ILE A 69 3.48 18.58 -4.47
N CYS A 70 2.38 18.02 -4.95
CA CYS A 70 1.99 18.11 -6.34
C CYS A 70 1.64 19.56 -6.72
N PRO A 71 2.23 20.13 -7.79
CA PRO A 71 1.86 21.46 -8.29
C PRO A 71 0.42 21.52 -8.81
N LEU A 72 -0.09 20.41 -9.33
CA LEU A 72 -1.41 20.32 -9.96
C LEU A 72 -2.50 20.03 -8.91
N PRO A 73 -3.55 20.87 -8.81
CA PRO A 73 -4.68 20.62 -7.92
C PRO A 73 -5.40 19.30 -8.22
N ASN A 74 -5.40 18.85 -9.47
CA ASN A 74 -6.05 17.61 -9.92
C ASN A 74 -5.09 16.40 -10.01
N GLY A 75 -3.87 16.47 -9.48
CA GLY A 75 -2.99 15.30 -9.38
C GLY A 75 -3.56 14.25 -8.42
N HIS A 76 -3.62 12.98 -8.83
CA HIS A 76 -4.19 11.92 -7.98
C HIS A 76 -3.41 11.74 -6.66
N ILE A 77 -2.09 11.93 -6.68
CA ILE A 77 -1.27 12.13 -5.48
C ILE A 77 -1.12 13.64 -5.27
N GLN A 78 -1.48 14.12 -4.09
CA GLN A 78 -1.34 15.53 -3.71
C GLN A 78 -0.05 15.81 -2.93
N ALA A 79 0.43 14.87 -2.13
CA ALA A 79 1.73 14.98 -1.47
C ALA A 79 2.32 13.61 -1.10
N THR A 80 3.64 13.55 -1.01
CA THR A 80 4.36 12.46 -0.38
C THR A 80 5.30 12.99 0.69
N GLY A 81 5.72 12.12 1.60
CA GLY A 81 6.72 12.42 2.60
C GLY A 81 7.16 11.17 3.33
N ARG A 82 8.22 11.26 4.13
CA ARG A 82 8.70 10.17 4.98
C ARG A 82 8.33 10.43 6.43
N ASP A 83 7.70 9.44 7.07
CA ASP A 83 7.44 9.51 8.51
C ASP A 83 8.72 9.31 9.35
N ASP A 84 8.61 9.37 10.68
CA ASP A 84 9.75 9.21 11.61
C ASP A 84 10.44 7.84 11.50
N ARG A 85 9.80 6.85 10.87
CA ARG A 85 10.36 5.53 10.59
C ARG A 85 10.93 5.43 9.17
N GLY A 86 11.02 6.54 8.45
CA GLY A 86 11.53 6.60 7.07
C GLY A 86 10.56 6.05 6.00
N ARG A 87 9.36 5.63 6.39
CA ARG A 87 8.39 5.04 5.46
C ARG A 87 7.76 6.13 4.61
N LYS A 88 7.68 5.88 3.30
CA LYS A 88 6.99 6.78 2.36
C LYS A 88 5.49 6.75 2.63
N GLN A 89 4.93 7.93 2.84
CA GLN A 89 3.52 8.18 3.12
C GLN A 89 2.94 9.03 2.01
N TYR A 90 1.67 8.80 1.70
CA TYR A 90 0.96 9.44 0.61
C TYR A 90 -0.24 10.24 1.12
N ARG A 91 -0.51 11.36 0.47
CA ARG A 91 -1.76 12.11 0.52
C ARG A 91 -2.36 12.08 -0.88
N TYR A 92 -3.55 11.51 -1.01
CA TYR A 92 -4.26 11.41 -2.29
C TYR A 92 -5.33 12.49 -2.41
N HIS A 93 -5.67 12.83 -3.64
CA HIS A 93 -6.86 13.63 -3.94
C HIS A 93 -8.12 12.93 -3.40
N GLU A 94 -9.13 13.69 -2.96
CA GLU A 94 -10.36 13.13 -2.37
C GLU A 94 -11.10 12.22 -3.34
N ARG A 95 -11.31 12.69 -4.58
CA ARG A 95 -11.91 11.89 -5.68
C ARG A 95 -11.15 10.58 -5.97
N TRP A 96 -9.83 10.55 -5.78
CA TRP A 96 -9.05 9.32 -6.01
C TRP A 96 -9.41 8.22 -5.02
N ARG A 97 -9.72 8.57 -3.77
CA ARG A 97 -10.14 7.59 -2.76
C ARG A 97 -11.52 7.01 -3.10
N ALA A 98 -12.49 7.87 -3.42
CA ALA A 98 -13.85 7.45 -3.77
C ALA A 98 -13.84 6.42 -4.92
N ILE A 99 -13.10 6.70 -5.98
CA ILE A 99 -13.07 5.87 -7.19
C ILE A 99 -12.28 4.56 -6.96
N ARG A 100 -11.26 4.57 -6.10
CA ARG A 100 -10.56 3.34 -5.70
C ARG A 100 -11.42 2.44 -4.83
N ASP A 101 -12.33 3.03 -4.06
CA ASP A 101 -13.30 2.29 -3.26
C ASP A 101 -14.42 1.71 -4.13
N GLU A 102 -14.90 2.42 -5.15
CA GLU A 102 -15.90 1.95 -6.13
C GLU A 102 -15.34 0.80 -6.99
N ASN A 103 -14.15 0.94 -7.55
CA ASN A 103 -13.47 -0.10 -8.36
C ASN A 103 -13.11 -1.38 -7.57
N LYS A 104 -13.27 -1.36 -6.24
CA LYS A 104 -13.01 -2.55 -5.41
C LYS A 104 -14.03 -3.66 -5.70
N TYR A 105 -15.26 -3.32 -6.05
CA TYR A 105 -16.33 -4.28 -6.31
C TYR A 105 -16.11 -5.06 -7.60
N ASP A 106 -15.72 -4.38 -8.68
CA ASP A 106 -15.47 -5.05 -9.97
C ASP A 106 -14.30 -6.02 -9.90
N ARG A 107 -13.24 -5.66 -9.16
CA ARG A 107 -12.11 -6.56 -8.92
C ARG A 107 -12.52 -7.81 -8.14
N ILE A 108 -13.51 -7.71 -7.25
CA ILE A 108 -14.05 -8.87 -6.54
C ILE A 108 -14.78 -9.80 -7.51
N LEU A 109 -15.53 -9.27 -8.48
CA LEU A 109 -16.20 -10.07 -9.50
C LEU A 109 -15.19 -10.83 -10.38
N VAL A 110 -14.15 -10.14 -10.86
CA VAL A 110 -13.06 -10.77 -11.63
C VAL A 110 -12.36 -11.85 -10.81
N PHE A 111 -12.11 -11.59 -9.52
CA PHE A 111 -11.52 -12.59 -8.62
C PHE A 111 -12.46 -13.78 -8.39
N ALA A 112 -13.76 -13.55 -8.21
CA ALA A 112 -14.76 -14.60 -8.03
C ALA A 112 -14.83 -15.52 -9.25
N ALA A 113 -14.78 -14.96 -10.47
CA ALA A 113 -14.71 -15.74 -11.70
C ALA A 113 -13.43 -16.59 -11.80
N ALA A 114 -12.30 -16.11 -11.28
CA ALA A 114 -11.04 -16.87 -11.24
C ALA A 114 -10.99 -17.94 -10.13
N LEU A 115 -11.84 -17.83 -9.12
CA LEU A 115 -11.78 -18.65 -7.90
C LEU A 115 -11.87 -20.17 -8.15
N PRO A 116 -12.74 -20.68 -9.05
CA PRO A 116 -12.77 -22.11 -9.36
C PRO A 116 -11.44 -22.63 -9.91
N LYS A 117 -10.78 -21.87 -10.79
CA LYS A 117 -9.47 -22.24 -11.35
C LYS A 117 -8.39 -22.27 -10.27
N ILE A 118 -8.38 -21.28 -9.38
CA ILE A 118 -7.45 -21.23 -8.23
C ILE A 118 -7.64 -22.45 -7.33
N ARG A 119 -8.90 -22.78 -6.98
CA ARG A 119 -9.22 -23.93 -6.12
C ARG A 119 -8.79 -25.26 -6.73
N ARG A 120 -9.02 -25.48 -8.03
CA ARG A 120 -8.55 -26.69 -8.73
C ARG A 120 -7.04 -26.81 -8.67
N ARG A 121 -6.31 -25.72 -8.93
CA ARG A 121 -4.84 -25.72 -8.88
C ARG A 121 -4.32 -26.02 -7.47
N LEU A 122 -4.92 -25.39 -6.46
CA LEU A 122 -4.58 -25.62 -5.06
C LEU A 122 -4.71 -27.11 -4.68
N GLN A 123 -5.81 -27.75 -5.07
CA GLN A 123 -6.05 -29.17 -4.79
C GLN A 123 -5.04 -30.08 -5.49
N ALA A 124 -4.64 -29.75 -6.72
CA ALA A 124 -3.60 -30.50 -7.43
C ALA A 124 -2.23 -30.34 -6.77
N ASP A 125 -1.84 -29.10 -6.43
CA ASP A 125 -0.52 -28.81 -5.86
C ASP A 125 -0.37 -29.37 -4.43
N LEU A 126 -1.45 -29.41 -3.64
CA LEU A 126 -1.44 -30.02 -2.30
C LEU A 126 -1.20 -31.54 -2.32
N LYS A 127 -1.54 -32.22 -3.43
CA LYS A 127 -1.34 -33.67 -3.60
C LYS A 127 0.08 -34.03 -4.06
N LEU A 128 0.91 -33.05 -4.41
CA LEU A 128 2.29 -33.33 -4.85
C LEU A 128 3.09 -34.05 -3.75
N PRO A 129 3.99 -34.99 -4.12
CA PRO A 129 4.86 -35.65 -3.15
C PRO A 129 5.93 -34.66 -2.62
N GLY A 130 6.39 -34.92 -1.40
CA GLY A 130 7.43 -34.08 -0.74
C GLY A 130 6.98 -32.65 -0.47
N LEU A 131 7.95 -31.73 -0.39
CA LEU A 131 7.77 -30.29 -0.12
C LEU A 131 8.19 -29.44 -1.32
N LYS A 132 7.62 -29.74 -2.49
CA LYS A 132 7.83 -28.93 -3.70
C LYS A 132 7.34 -27.49 -3.48
N ARG A 133 7.96 -26.54 -4.18
CA ARG A 133 7.63 -25.11 -4.09
C ARG A 133 6.12 -24.86 -4.27
N GLU A 134 5.51 -25.51 -5.25
CA GLU A 134 4.09 -25.39 -5.58
C GLU A 134 3.20 -25.82 -4.40
N LYS A 135 3.56 -26.92 -3.74
CA LYS A 135 2.85 -27.43 -2.56
C LYS A 135 2.95 -26.48 -1.38
N VAL A 136 4.13 -25.91 -1.14
CA VAL A 136 4.34 -24.90 -0.08
C VAL A 136 3.48 -23.67 -0.37
N LEU A 137 3.48 -23.17 -1.61
CA LEU A 137 2.64 -22.03 -2.02
C LEU A 137 1.15 -22.35 -1.86
N ALA A 138 0.69 -23.51 -2.32
CA ALA A 138 -0.68 -23.94 -2.14
C ALA A 138 -1.06 -24.06 -0.65
N THR A 139 -0.14 -24.53 0.20
CA THR A 139 -0.36 -24.57 1.65
C THR A 139 -0.52 -23.17 2.23
N VAL A 140 0.32 -22.21 1.83
CA VAL A 140 0.21 -20.80 2.26
C VAL A 140 -1.12 -20.19 1.82
N VAL A 141 -1.54 -20.40 0.57
CA VAL A 141 -2.84 -19.90 0.07
C VAL A 141 -4.01 -20.57 0.81
N GLN A 142 -3.93 -21.88 1.09
CA GLN A 142 -4.94 -22.61 1.84
C GLN A 142 -5.09 -22.08 3.27
N LEU A 143 -3.97 -21.76 3.92
CA LEU A 143 -3.95 -21.15 5.26
C LEU A 143 -4.52 -19.73 5.21
N LEU A 144 -4.18 -18.93 4.20
CA LEU A 144 -4.75 -17.60 4.00
C LEU A 144 -6.27 -17.66 3.94
N GLN A 145 -6.82 -18.57 3.14
CA GLN A 145 -8.27 -18.74 2.99
C GLN A 145 -8.95 -19.19 4.30
N ARG A 146 -8.31 -20.06 5.11
CA ARG A 146 -8.92 -20.63 6.32
C ARG A 146 -8.76 -19.77 7.57
N THR A 147 -7.68 -18.99 7.64
CA THR A 147 -7.29 -18.28 8.86
C THR A 147 -7.39 -16.76 8.74
N PHE A 148 -7.48 -16.24 7.50
CA PHE A 148 -7.40 -14.81 7.19
C PHE A 148 -6.14 -14.10 7.72
N ILE A 149 -5.11 -14.87 8.11
CA ILE A 149 -3.82 -14.32 8.52
C ILE A 149 -3.23 -13.58 7.32
N ARG A 150 -2.73 -12.37 7.57
CA ARG A 150 -2.06 -11.56 6.55
C ARG A 150 -0.83 -12.31 6.03
N VAL A 151 -0.52 -12.12 4.74
CA VAL A 151 0.64 -12.73 4.08
C VAL A 151 1.93 -12.50 4.89
N GLY A 152 2.14 -11.27 5.39
CA GLY A 152 3.37 -10.91 6.12
C GLY A 152 4.43 -10.35 5.20
N ASN A 153 5.31 -9.51 5.75
CA ASN A 153 6.43 -8.89 5.04
C ASN A 153 7.67 -8.99 5.94
N GLN A 154 8.78 -9.52 5.42
CA GLN A 154 10.02 -9.72 6.19
C GLN A 154 10.57 -8.43 6.79
N GLU A 155 10.46 -7.31 6.08
CA GLU A 155 10.90 -6.00 6.57
C GLU A 155 10.11 -5.60 7.83
N TYR A 156 8.79 -5.73 7.77
CA TYR A 156 7.91 -5.45 8.91
C TYR A 156 8.13 -6.41 10.07
N ALA A 157 8.45 -7.68 9.80
CA ALA A 157 8.74 -8.66 10.84
C ALA A 157 10.01 -8.33 11.61
N ARG A 158 11.08 -7.88 10.91
CA ARG A 158 12.33 -7.46 11.54
C ARG A 158 12.15 -6.19 12.37
N GLN A 159 11.48 -5.18 11.81
CA GLN A 159 11.37 -3.86 12.45
C GLN A 159 10.33 -3.83 13.59
N ASN A 160 9.20 -4.52 13.43
CA ASN A 160 8.05 -4.39 14.36
C ASN A 160 7.77 -5.67 15.17
N LYS A 161 8.60 -6.72 15.04
CA LYS A 161 8.36 -8.04 15.63
C LYS A 161 6.93 -8.54 15.38
N SER A 162 6.38 -8.25 14.21
CA SER A 162 5.01 -8.58 13.79
C SER A 162 5.04 -9.57 12.64
N PHE A 163 4.27 -10.65 12.73
CA PHE A 163 4.37 -11.79 11.82
C PHE A 163 3.10 -12.00 10.98
N GLY A 164 3.27 -12.72 9.88
CA GLY A 164 2.21 -13.20 8.99
C GLY A 164 2.60 -14.58 8.42
N LEU A 165 1.83 -15.11 7.48
CA LEU A 165 2.03 -16.47 6.94
C LEU A 165 3.45 -16.74 6.42
N THR A 166 4.08 -15.77 5.76
CA THR A 166 5.39 -15.91 5.14
C THR A 166 6.55 -15.50 6.04
N THR A 167 6.26 -14.99 7.24
CA THR A 167 7.29 -14.57 8.23
C THR A 167 7.18 -15.32 9.54
N MET A 168 6.23 -16.25 9.65
CA MET A 168 6.03 -17.09 10.81
C MET A 168 7.24 -18.00 11.06
N LYS A 169 7.47 -18.36 12.32
CA LYS A 169 8.54 -19.23 12.78
C LYS A 169 7.93 -20.44 13.49
N ASP A 170 8.69 -21.50 13.67
CA ASP A 170 8.18 -22.78 14.21
C ASP A 170 7.47 -22.62 15.56
N HIS A 171 7.99 -21.79 16.47
CA HIS A 171 7.38 -21.56 17.78
C HIS A 171 6.02 -20.83 17.73
N HIS A 172 5.65 -20.24 16.60
CA HIS A 172 4.34 -19.61 16.42
C HIS A 172 3.23 -20.61 16.09
N VAL A 173 3.56 -21.86 15.77
CA VAL A 173 2.59 -22.90 15.41
C VAL A 173 2.72 -24.09 16.35
N LYS A 174 1.60 -24.53 16.90
CA LYS A 174 1.51 -25.82 17.59
C LYS A 174 0.62 -26.76 16.80
N VAL A 175 1.17 -27.92 16.45
CA VAL A 175 0.47 -28.99 15.74
C VAL A 175 0.09 -30.08 16.74
N ARG A 176 -1.19 -30.48 16.78
CA ARG A 176 -1.70 -31.58 17.60
C ARG A 176 -2.69 -32.40 16.77
N GLY A 177 -2.23 -33.52 16.20
CA GLY A 177 -3.00 -34.29 15.24
C GLY A 177 -3.46 -33.40 14.07
N MET A 178 -4.77 -33.33 13.85
CA MET A 178 -5.38 -32.48 12.82
C MET A 178 -5.58 -31.01 13.23
N LYS A 179 -5.25 -30.65 14.48
CA LYS A 179 -5.44 -29.30 15.01
C LYS A 179 -4.15 -28.48 14.89
N LEU A 180 -4.27 -27.31 14.28
CA LEU A 180 -3.22 -26.31 14.17
C LEU A 180 -3.59 -25.10 15.02
N ARG A 181 -2.72 -24.68 15.94
CA ARG A 181 -2.90 -23.47 16.74
C ARG A 181 -1.79 -22.47 16.45
N PHE A 182 -2.18 -21.32 15.94
CA PHE A 182 -1.30 -20.20 15.63
C PHE A 182 -1.28 -19.20 16.80
N ARG A 183 -0.11 -18.78 17.26
CA ARG A 183 0.07 -17.73 18.27
C ARG A 183 1.30 -16.89 17.92
N PHE A 184 1.08 -15.64 17.54
CA PHE A 184 2.12 -14.68 17.16
C PHE A 184 1.60 -13.25 17.29
N ARG A 185 2.50 -12.27 17.38
CA ARG A 185 2.16 -10.84 17.36
C ARG A 185 1.84 -10.38 15.94
N GLY A 186 0.68 -9.76 15.74
CA GLY A 186 0.17 -9.37 14.43
C GLY A 186 0.45 -7.91 14.07
N LYS A 187 0.00 -7.49 12.88
CA LYS A 187 -0.01 -6.06 12.52
C LYS A 187 -0.96 -5.31 13.46
N GLY A 188 -0.43 -4.35 14.22
CA GLY A 188 -1.19 -3.53 15.17
C GLY A 188 -0.92 -3.85 16.64
N GLY A 189 -0.18 -4.92 16.93
CA GLY A 189 -0.05 -5.48 18.28
C GLY A 189 -0.76 -6.82 18.33
#